data_AF-A0A9X7X000-F1
#
_entry.id   AF-A0A9X7X000-F1
#
_cell.length_a   1.000
_cell.length_b   1.000
_cell.length_c   1.000
_cell.angle_alpha   90.00
_cell.angle_beta   90.00
_cell.angle_gamma   90.00
#
_symmetry.space_group_name_H-M   'P 1'
#
loop_
_entity.id
_entity.type
_entity.pdbx_description
1 polymer ?
#
loop_
_entity_poly.entity_id
_entity_poly.type
_entity_poly.pdbx_seq_one_letter_code
_entity_poly.pdbx_strand_id
1 'polypeptide(L)' 'MAINTTKDALNSTSRHSIEKLETLNFKVPADFKKAFKGYAVAQGMTMVDLLREGFELSKDNRKS' A
#
# COMPACT_ATOMS: atom_id res chain seq x y z
N MET A 1 16.24 27.26 -32.75
CA MET A 1 16.55 27.37 -31.31
C MET A 1 15.29 27.91 -30.64
N ALA A 2 14.33 27.07 -30.23
CA ALA A 2 14.29 26.21 -29.04
C ALA A 2 14.19 27.01 -27.73
N ILE A 3 12.98 27.13 -27.15
CA ILE A 3 12.70 27.12 -25.70
C ILE A 3 11.18 26.95 -25.40
N ASN A 4 10.59 25.78 -25.66
CA ASN A 4 9.26 25.42 -25.11
C ASN A 4 9.26 24.02 -24.48
N THR A 5 10.37 23.60 -23.86
CA THR A 5 10.57 22.22 -23.39
C THR A 5 10.57 22.06 -21.86
N THR A 6 10.27 23.10 -21.08
CA THR A 6 10.49 23.04 -19.61
C THR A 6 9.23 23.09 -18.74
N LYS A 7 8.02 23.01 -19.31
CA LYS A 7 6.79 22.94 -18.49
C LYS A 7 6.20 21.53 -18.36
N ASP A 8 6.51 20.63 -19.28
CA ASP A 8 5.95 19.27 -19.28
C ASP A 8 6.76 18.28 -18.43
N ALA A 9 7.99 18.64 -18.05
CA ALA A 9 8.91 17.77 -17.30
C ALA A 9 8.74 17.79 -15.76
N LEU A 10 7.75 18.51 -15.23
CA LEU A 10 7.51 18.63 -13.77
C LEU A 10 6.18 18.00 -13.29
N ASN A 11 5.42 17.34 -14.17
CA ASN A 11 4.11 16.76 -13.79
C ASN A 11 4.11 15.23 -13.65
N SER A 12 5.28 14.58 -13.63
CA SER A 12 5.37 13.12 -13.48
C SER A 12 5.42 12.64 -12.04
N THR A 13 5.21 13.52 -11.05
CA THR A 13 5.06 13.12 -9.65
C THR A 13 3.63 12.70 -9.39
N SER A 14 3.37 11.42 -9.59
CA SER A 14 2.54 10.62 -8.71
C SER A 14 1.12 11.15 -8.48
N ARG A 15 0.28 11.11 -9.51
CA ARG A 15 -1.15 10.85 -9.27
C ARG A 15 -1.29 9.40 -8.78
N HIS A 16 -0.86 9.14 -7.55
CA HIS A 16 -1.53 8.12 -6.76
C HIS A 16 -2.94 8.66 -6.61
N SER A 17 -3.87 8.17 -7.44
CA SER A 17 -5.28 8.23 -7.09
C SER A 17 -5.34 7.78 -5.65
N ILE A 18 -5.77 8.66 -4.74
CA ILE A 18 -6.07 8.29 -3.37
C ILE A 18 -7.15 7.23 -3.52
N GLU A 19 -6.77 5.95 -3.52
CA GLU A 19 -7.70 4.86 -3.62
C GLU A 19 -8.66 5.02 -2.46
N LYS A 20 -9.95 5.12 -2.77
CA LYS A 20 -10.98 5.23 -1.75
C LYS A 20 -10.88 3.96 -0.89
N LEU A 21 -10.48 4.14 0.36
CA LEU A 21 -10.40 3.04 1.31
C LEU A 21 -11.82 2.60 1.70
N GLU A 22 -12.03 1.29 1.72
CA GLU A 22 -13.29 0.68 2.15
C GLU A 22 -13.06 -0.30 3.32
N THR A 23 -14.08 -0.51 4.14
CA THR A 23 -13.96 -1.33 5.35
C THR A 23 -14.09 -2.81 5.02
N LEU A 24 -13.03 -3.57 5.28
CA LEU A 24 -13.06 -5.03 5.35
C LEU A 24 -13.54 -5.44 6.76
N ASN A 25 -14.83 -5.68 6.96
CA ASN A 25 -15.44 -5.93 8.28
C ASN A 25 -15.11 -7.31 8.87
N PHE A 26 -13.84 -7.60 9.20
CA PHE A 26 -13.44 -8.87 9.83
C PHE A 26 -13.01 -8.69 11.29
N LYS A 27 -13.27 -9.73 12.10
CA LYS A 27 -12.81 -9.83 13.49
C LYS A 27 -11.53 -10.65 13.53
N VAL A 28 -10.60 -10.25 14.39
CA VAL A 28 -9.36 -11.00 14.65
C VAL A 28 -9.12 -11.14 16.15
N PRO A 29 -8.35 -12.15 16.59
CA PRO A 29 -7.86 -12.22 17.96
C PRO A 29 -7.11 -10.95 18.37
N ALA A 30 -7.20 -10.57 19.65
CA ALA A 30 -6.58 -9.35 20.16
C ALA A 30 -5.05 -9.35 20.02
N ASP A 31 -4.42 -10.50 20.29
CA ASP A 31 -2.96 -10.64 20.19
C ASP A 31 -2.47 -10.51 18.74
N PHE A 32 -3.20 -11.09 17.79
CA PHE A 32 -2.92 -10.92 16.37
C PHE A 32 -3.01 -9.44 15.96
N LYS A 33 -4.07 -8.73 16.39
CA LYS A 33 -4.22 -7.29 16.12
C LYS A 33 -3.03 -6.48 16.64
N LYS A 34 -2.52 -6.81 17.83
CA LYS A 34 -1.35 -6.15 18.44
C LYS A 34 -0.08 -6.44 17.65
N ALA A 35 0.16 -7.72 17.33
CA ALA A 35 1.33 -8.14 16.57
C ALA A 35 1.37 -7.52 15.17
N PHE A 36 0.25 -7.57 14.44
CA PHE A 36 0.11 -7.00 13.10
C PHE A 36 0.38 -5.49 13.08
N LYS A 37 -0.16 -4.75 14.06
CA LYS A 37 0.14 -3.32 14.24
C LYS A 37 1.60 -3.06 14.54
N GLY A 38 2.18 -3.82 15.47
CA GLY A 38 3.59 -3.67 15.86
C GLY A 38 4.54 -3.90 14.68
N TYR A 39 4.24 -4.91 13.85
CA TYR A 39 5.02 -5.20 12.66
C TYR A 39 4.95 -4.07 11.63
N ALA A 40 3.76 -3.56 11.31
CA ALA A 40 3.60 -2.46 10.36
C ALA A 40 4.41 -1.22 10.78
N VAL A 41 4.37 -0.86 12.07
CA VAL A 41 5.16 0.25 12.64
C VAL A 41 6.66 -0.01 12.52
N ALA A 42 7.13 -1.21 12.87
CA ALA A 42 8.54 -1.57 12.79
C ALA A 42 9.09 -1.54 11.35
N GLN A 43 8.24 -1.80 10.35
CA GLN A 43 8.58 -1.72 8.93
C GLN A 43 8.35 -0.33 8.30
N GLY A 44 7.83 0.65 9.08
CA GLY A 44 7.54 1.98 8.56
C GLY A 44 6.41 2.03 7.51
N MET A 45 5.47 1.08 7.55
CA MET A 45 4.36 0.97 6.59
C MET A 45 3.00 1.06 7.27
N THR A 46 1.94 1.30 6.48
CA THR A 46 0.58 1.28 7.03
C THR A 46 0.07 -0.16 7.19
N MET A 47 -0.93 -0.35 8.05
CA MET A 47 -1.63 -1.63 8.15
C MET A 47 -2.29 -2.06 6.83
N VAL A 48 -2.66 -1.10 5.98
CA VAL A 48 -3.27 -1.38 4.66
C VAL A 48 -2.22 -1.90 3.70
N ASP A 49 -1.02 -1.33 3.73
CA ASP A 49 0.09 -1.80 2.88
C ASP A 49 0.51 -3.22 3.26
N LEU A 50 0.65 -3.50 4.55
CA LEU A 50 0.94 -4.85 5.05
C LEU A 50 -0.16 -5.86 4.66
N LEU A 51 -1.43 -5.45 4.73
CA LEU A 51 -2.55 -6.30 4.32
C LEU A 51 -2.50 -6.59 2.81
N ARG A 52 -2.19 -5.58 1.99
CA ARG A 52 -2.07 -5.71 0.54
C ARG A 52 -0.92 -6.66 0.18
N GLU A 53 0.25 -6.46 0.78
CA GLU A 53 1.44 -7.31 0.57
C GLU A 53 1.15 -8.77 0.94
N GLY A 54 0.58 -9.01 2.13
CA GLY A 54 0.19 -10.35 2.57
C GLY A 54 -0.82 -11.00 1.63
N PHE A 55 -1.76 -10.24 1.07
CA PHE A 55 -2.73 -10.75 0.11
C PHE A 55 -2.06 -11.15 -1.21
N GLU A 56 -1.17 -10.32 -1.76
CA GLU A 56 -0.41 -10.63 -2.98
C GLU A 56 0.43 -11.91 -2.82
N LEU A 57 1.24 -11.99 -1.75
CA LEU A 57 2.03 -13.18 -1.42
C LEU A 57 1.18 -14.44 -1.30
N SER A 58 -0.03 -14.31 -0.76
CA SER A 58 -0.95 -15.44 -0.61
C SER A 58 -1.49 -15.94 -1.95
N LYS A 59 -1.62 -15.08 -2.97
CA LYS A 59 -2.04 -15.50 -4.33
C LYS A 59 -0.92 -16.29 -5.01
N ASP A 60 0.32 -15.84 -4.87
CA ASP A 60 1.46 -16.47 -5.53
C ASP A 60 1.71 -17.88 -4.98
N ASN A 61 1.61 -18.03 -3.67
CA ASN A 61 1.77 -19.33 -3.00
C ASN A 61 0.63 -20.33 -3.27
N ARG A 62 -0.51 -19.89 -3.84
CA ARG A 62 -1.64 -20.76 -4.19
C ARG A 62 -1.74 -21.08 -5.68
N LYS A 63 -0.86 -20.50 -6.50
CA LYS A 63 -0.76 -20.79 -7.93
C LYS A 63 0.31 -21.86 -8.25
N SER A 64 0.99 -22.38 -7.23
CA SER A 64 1.84 -23.57 -7.29
C SER A 64 1.06 -24.83 -6.92
#